data_AF-A0A2S6NMS9-F1
#
_entry.id   AF-A0A2S6NMS9-F1
#
_cell.length_a   1.000
_cell.length_b   1.000
_cell.length_c   1.000
_cell.angle_alpha   90.00
_cell.angle_beta   90.00
_cell.angle_gamma   90.00
#
_symmetry.space_group_name_H-M   'P 1'
#
loop_
_entity.id
_entity.type
_entity.pdbx_description
1 polymer ?
#
loop_
_entity_poly.entity_id
_entity_poly.type
_entity_poly.pdbx_seq_one_letter_code
_entity_poly.pdbx_strand_id
1 'polypeptide(L)'
;MGMAANPILSTPPAKLRLSEHARFMVEEHAARQNLIQKLATSPTVDYQIDETSGNYVFRSGDFRIVARRDADGSFFVLSIIDRSQFPT
;
A
#
# COMPACT_ATOMS: atom_id res chain seq x y z
N MET A 1 -5.60 12.90 -9.96
CA MET A 1 -4.39 12.88 -9.13
C MET A 1 -3.28 12.25 -9.96
N GLY A 2 -2.07 12.82 -9.99
CA GLY A 2 -0.94 12.28 -10.75
C GLY A 2 -0.13 11.29 -9.91
N MET A 3 0.64 10.40 -10.56
CA MET A 3 1.55 9.52 -9.85
C MET A 3 2.75 10.31 -9.29
N ALA A 4 3.16 10.00 -8.07
CA ALA A 4 4.30 10.61 -7.40
C ALA A 4 5.42 9.58 -7.19
N ALA A 5 6.62 10.05 -6.84
CA ALA A 5 7.74 9.17 -6.50
C ALA A 5 7.35 8.23 -5.36
N ASN A 6 7.69 6.94 -5.49
CA ASN A 6 7.26 5.95 -4.53
C ASN A 6 7.99 6.12 -3.18
N PRO A 7 7.27 6.46 -2.10
CA PRO A 7 7.88 6.71 -0.80
C PRO A 7 8.49 5.44 -0.18
N ILE A 8 8.08 4.25 -0.63
CA ILE A 8 8.64 2.96 -0.16
C ILE A 8 10.08 2.80 -0.65
N LEU A 9 10.35 3.19 -1.89
CA LEU A 9 11.68 3.08 -2.50
C LEU A 9 12.67 4.15 -2.01
N SER A 10 12.17 5.21 -1.37
CA SER A 10 12.96 6.38 -0.98
C SER A 10 13.84 6.14 0.26
N THR A 11 13.67 5.03 0.99
CA THR A 11 14.39 4.75 2.24
C THR A 11 15.05 3.37 2.19
N PRO A 12 16.39 3.27 2.00
CA PRO A 12 17.10 2.00 2.03
C PRO A 12 17.38 1.52 3.47
N PRO A 13 17.14 0.23 3.79
CA PRO A 13 16.51 -0.78 2.96
C PRO A 13 14.99 -0.57 2.91
N ALA A 14 14.41 -0.51 1.71
CA ALA A 14 12.98 -0.38 1.48
C ALA A 14 12.28 -1.65 1.98
N LYS A 15 11.86 -1.65 3.25
CA LYS A 15 11.23 -2.80 3.88
C LYS A 15 9.73 -2.61 3.87
N LEU A 16 9.05 -3.27 2.95
CA LEU A 16 7.62 -3.46 3.01
C LEU A 16 7.33 -4.72 3.85
N ARG A 17 6.56 -4.56 4.91
CA ARG A 17 6.17 -5.65 5.83
C ARG A 17 4.65 -5.75 5.88
N LEU A 18 4.14 -6.98 6.00
CA LEU A 18 2.73 -7.21 6.27
C LEU A 18 2.52 -7.19 7.78
N SER A 19 1.52 -6.44 8.26
CA SER A 19 1.11 -6.54 9.66
C SER A 19 0.45 -7.89 9.93
N GLU A 20 0.75 -8.52 11.07
CA GLU A 20 0.05 -9.73 11.52
C GLU A 20 -1.45 -9.50 11.72
N HIS A 21 -1.85 -8.25 11.95
CA HIS A 21 -3.24 -7.83 12.10
C HIS A 21 -3.84 -7.27 10.81
N ALA A 22 -3.16 -7.43 9.67
CA ALA A 22 -3.63 -6.86 8.42
C ALA A 22 -4.94 -7.51 7.98
N ARG A 23 -5.95 -6.68 7.69
CA ARG A 23 -7.22 -7.15 7.13
C ARG A 23 -7.14 -7.08 5.61
N PHE A 24 -7.14 -8.25 4.98
CA PHE A 24 -7.13 -8.37 3.53
C PHE A 24 -8.53 -8.73 3.05
N MET A 25 -9.16 -7.82 2.32
CA MET A 25 -10.44 -8.06 1.62
C MET A 25 -10.15 -8.33 0.15
N VAL A 26 -9.22 -9.25 -0.09
CA VAL A 26 -8.84 -9.75 -1.42
C VAL A 26 -8.88 -11.26 -1.31
N GLU A 27 -9.78 -11.89 -2.07
CA GLU A 27 -10.03 -13.33 -1.97
C GLU A 27 -8.82 -14.17 -2.39
N GLU A 28 -7.97 -13.64 -3.29
CA GLU A 28 -6.85 -14.37 -3.85
C GLU A 28 -5.48 -13.98 -3.26
N HIS A 29 -4.80 -14.96 -2.65
CA HIS A 29 -3.45 -14.78 -2.09
C HIS A 29 -2.42 -14.32 -3.14
N ALA A 30 -2.51 -14.85 -4.37
CA ALA A 30 -1.58 -14.51 -5.44
C ALA A 30 -1.75 -13.05 -5.91
N ALA A 31 -3.00 -12.59 -6.09
CA ALA A 31 -3.29 -11.19 -6.38
C ALA A 31 -2.72 -10.24 -5.31
N ARG A 32 -2.84 -10.60 -4.03
CA ARG A 32 -2.26 -9.84 -2.91
C ARG A 32 -0.73 -9.70 -3.02
N GLN A 33 -0.03 -10.82 -3.25
CA GLN A 33 1.43 -10.80 -3.39
C GLN A 33 1.88 -9.97 -4.59
N ASN A 34 1.18 -10.08 -5.72
CA ASN A 34 1.46 -9.28 -6.91
C ASN A 34 1.28 -7.77 -6.66
N LEU A 35 0.23 -7.37 -5.94
CA LEU A 35 0.00 -5.96 -5.59
C LEU A 35 1.11 -5.40 -4.69
N ILE A 36 1.49 -6.17 -3.66
CA ILE A 36 2.59 -5.82 -2.74
C ILE A 36 3.91 -5.70 -3.50
N GLN A 37 4.22 -6.69 -4.35
CA GLN A 37 5.45 -6.68 -5.14
C GLN A 37 5.49 -5.49 -6.11
N LYS A 38 4.38 -5.22 -6.82
CA LYS A 38 4.25 -4.05 -7.70
C LYS A 38 4.47 -2.76 -6.91
N LEU A 39 3.86 -2.64 -5.73
CA LEU A 39 4.04 -1.48 -4.88
C LEU A 39 5.49 -1.33 -4.39
N ALA A 40 6.19 -2.42 -4.10
CA ALA A 40 7.57 -2.40 -3.63
C ALA A 40 8.59 -2.13 -4.74
N THR A 41 8.26 -2.33 -6.02
CA THR A 41 9.20 -2.17 -7.14
C THR A 41 8.89 -1.00 -8.07
N SER A 42 7.68 -0.46 -8.03
CA SER A 42 7.27 0.64 -8.92
C SER A 42 7.98 1.95 -8.54
N PRO A 43 8.68 2.64 -9.46
CA PRO A 43 9.36 3.90 -9.17
C PRO A 43 8.38 5.03 -8.83
N THR A 44 7.17 4.97 -9.38
CA THR A 44 6.09 5.90 -9.12
C THR A 44 4.82 5.16 -8.75
N VAL A 45 4.02 5.75 -7.86
CA VAL A 45 2.74 5.20 -7.39
C VAL A 45 1.76 6.34 -7.14
N ASP A 46 0.47 6.07 -7.33
CA ASP A 46 -0.58 6.95 -6.85
C ASP A 46 -0.76 6.71 -5.35
N TYR A 47 -0.49 7.72 -4.53
CA TYR A 47 -0.69 7.66 -3.11
C TYR A 47 -1.18 8.99 -2.55
N GLN A 48 -1.85 8.92 -1.40
CA GLN A 48 -2.20 10.06 -0.57
C GLN A 48 -1.90 9.74 0.88
N ILE A 49 -1.63 10.75 1.70
CA ILE A 49 -1.51 10.60 3.15
C ILE A 49 -2.89 10.93 3.73
N ASP A 50 -3.44 10.00 4.50
CA ASP A 50 -4.67 10.22 5.25
C ASP A 50 -4.37 11.16 6.42
N GLU A 51 -4.91 12.38 6.39
CA GLU A 51 -4.59 13.42 7.36
C GLU A 51 -5.06 13.09 8.79
N THR A 52 -6.06 12.21 8.93
CA THR A 52 -6.60 11.82 10.23
C THR A 52 -5.72 10.77 10.92
N SER A 53 -5.25 9.79 10.15
CA SER A 53 -4.50 8.65 10.68
C SER A 53 -3.00 8.69 10.42
N GLY A 54 -2.53 9.58 9.54
CA GLY A 54 -1.14 9.64 9.07
C GLY A 54 -0.73 8.47 8.18
N ASN A 55 -1.68 7.62 7.76
CA ASN A 55 -1.40 6.44 6.95
C ASN A 55 -1.25 6.79 5.47
N TYR A 56 -0.36 6.08 4.78
CA TYR A 56 -0.21 6.13 3.34
C TYR A 56 -1.28 5.25 2.69
N VAL A 57 -2.04 5.83 1.77
CA VAL A 57 -3.07 5.15 1.00
C VAL A 57 -2.63 5.11 -0.45
N PHE A 58 -2.18 3.94 -0.90
CA PHE A 58 -1.78 3.68 -2.28
C PHE A 58 -2.96 3.18 -3.09
N ARG A 59 -2.99 3.55 -4.37
CA ARG A 59 -3.99 3.11 -5.35
C ARG A 59 -3.30 2.36 -6.50
N SER A 60 -3.82 1.18 -6.83
CA SER A 60 -3.40 0.43 -8.01
C SER A 60 -4.62 -0.21 -8.66
N GLY A 61 -5.17 0.45 -9.68
CA GLY A 61 -6.45 0.05 -10.27
C GLY A 61 -7.58 0.16 -9.24
N ASP A 62 -8.37 -0.90 -9.10
CA ASP A 62 -9.47 -0.98 -8.13
C ASP A 62 -8.99 -1.27 -6.70
N PHE A 63 -7.70 -1.50 -6.48
CA PHE A 63 -7.19 -1.82 -5.15
C PHE A 63 -6.74 -0.57 -4.38
N ARG A 64 -7.19 -0.50 -3.12
CA ARG A 64 -6.70 0.46 -2.11
C ARG A 64 -5.82 -0.27 -1.11
N ILE A 65 -4.57 0.16 -0.99
CA ILE A 65 -3.59 -0.40 -0.05
C ILE A 65 -3.31 0.66 1.01
N VAL A 66 -3.54 0.35 2.28
CA VAL A 66 -3.23 1.24 3.40
C VAL A 66 -1.98 0.72 4.08
N ALA A 67 -0.97 1.57 4.20
CA ALA A 67 0.26 1.26 4.93
C ALA A 67 0.66 2.39 5.86
N ARG A 68 1.33 2.06 6.95
CA ARG A 68 1.93 3.01 7.87
C ARG A 68 3.43 3.05 7.67
N ARG A 69 4.02 4.24 7.63
CA ARG A 69 5.48 4.40 7.69
C ARG A 69 5.92 4.38 9.15
N ASP A 70 6.93 3.58 9.46
CA ASP A 70 7.54 3.50 10.78
C ASP A 70 8.78 4.42 10.87
N ALA A 71 9.26 4.65 12.08
CA ALA A 71 10.38 5.56 12.35
C ALA A 71 11.69 5.12 11.69
N ASP A 72 11.87 3.82 11.45
CA ASP A 72 13.01 3.25 10.74
C ASP A 72 12.92 3.40 9.21
N GLY A 73 11.84 3.99 8.70
CA GLY A 73 11.56 4.15 7.27
C GLY A 73 10.86 2.95 6.62
N SER A 74 10.61 1.87 7.36
CA SER A 74 9.85 0.71 6.88
C SER A 74 8.37 1.06 6.69
N PHE A 75 7.70 0.34 5.80
CA PHE A 75 6.26 0.46 5.56
C PHE A 75 5.54 -0.82 6.00
N PHE A 76 4.53 -0.67 6.85
CA PHE A 76 3.67 -1.75 7.32
C PHE A 76 2.33 -1.70 6.62
N VAL A 77 2.02 -2.69 5.79
CA VAL A 77 0.70 -2.82 5.17
C VAL A 77 -0.31 -3.25 6.23
N LEU A 78 -1.32 -2.40 6.42
CA LEU A 78 -2.40 -2.57 7.39
C LEU A 78 -3.65 -3.18 6.75
N SER A 79 -3.94 -2.83 5.50
CA SER A 79 -5.08 -3.40 4.79
C SER A 79 -4.91 -3.31 3.28
N ILE A 80 -5.49 -4.27 2.57
CA ILE A 80 -5.68 -4.21 1.12
C ILE A 80 -7.16 -4.47 0.85
N ILE A 81 -7.80 -3.53 0.18
CA ILE A 81 -9.24 -3.52 -0.08
C ILE A 81 -9.44 -3.47 -1.58
N ASP A 82 -10.21 -4.42 -2.11
CA ASP A 82 -10.73 -4.36 -3.46
C ASP A 82 -11.95 -3.43 -3.51
N ARG A 83 -11.84 -2.30 -4.22
CA ARG A 83 -12.94 -1.34 -4.35
C ARG A 83 -14.00 -1.80 -5.35
N SER A 84 -13.73 -2.77 -6.21
CA SER A 84 -14.76 -3.32 -7.10
C SER A 84 -15.89 -4.00 -6.31
N GLN A 85 -15.57 -4.49 -5.10
CA GLN A 85 -16.53 -5.08 -4.17
C GLN A 85 -17.34 -4.03 -3.38
N PHE A 86 -16.93 -2.76 -3.44
CA PHE A 86 -17.58 -1.63 -2.77
C PHE A 86 -17.75 -0.45 -3.74
N PRO A 87 -18.62 -0.59 -4.76
CA PRO A 87 -18.99 0.53 -5.61
C PRO A 87 -19.73 1.56 -4.75
N THR A 88 -19.12 2.74 -4.62
CA THR A 88 -19.81 3.97 -4.19
C THR A 88 -20.63 4.54 -5.33
#